data_AF-A0A7Z9VCH9-F1
#
_entry.id   AF-A0A7Z9VCH9-F1
#
_cell.length_a   1.000
_cell.length_b   1.000
_cell.length_c   1.000
_cell.angle_alpha   90.00
_cell.angle_beta   90.00
_cell.angle_gamma   90.00
#
_symmetry.space_group_name_H-M   'P 1'
#
loop_
_entity.id
_entity.type
_entity.pdbx_description
1 polymer ?
#
loop_
_entity_poly.entity_id
_entity_poly.type
_entity_poly.pdbx_seq_one_letter_code
_entity_poly.pdbx_strand_id
1 'polypeptide(L)'
;MNTEIPPATDLPDAGERWVIFFALLLPAVIAFHPLANNDLPMHLAIGDWIIEHGEIPTTDPFSANGHGGTWIAHEWLAALLFAVVYKIAGASGLVALAVALSALLGALQDKIARLLGVPAVARLLLLGPLWLVAGRRLMLRPHLLGLCSVLGLWCIT
;
A
#
# COMPACT_ATOMS: atom_id res chain seq x y z
N MET A 1 49.96 19.24 -8.55
CA MET A 1 49.45 18.01 -7.93
C MET A 1 47.94 18.22 -7.77
N ASN A 2 47.18 17.78 -8.78
CA ASN A 2 45.74 18.00 -8.82
C ASN A 2 45.12 17.06 -7.78
N THR A 3 44.58 17.63 -6.71
CA THR A 3 43.80 16.89 -5.72
C THR A 3 42.41 16.70 -6.29
N GLU A 4 42.21 15.65 -7.08
CA GLU A 4 40.86 15.19 -7.43
C GLU A 4 40.19 14.74 -6.12
N ILE A 5 39.25 15.55 -5.66
CA ILE A 5 38.36 15.19 -4.54
C ILE A 5 37.53 14.00 -5.07
N PRO A 6 37.53 12.85 -4.38
CA PRO A 6 36.73 11.71 -4.81
C PRO A 6 35.26 12.14 -4.90
N PRO A 7 34.50 11.67 -5.91
CA PRO A 7 33.10 12.05 -6.06
C PRO A 7 32.37 11.75 -4.75
N ALA A 8 31.68 12.76 -4.22
CA ALA A 8 30.88 12.60 -3.01
C ALA A 8 29.96 11.39 -3.22
N THR A 9 30.04 10.40 -2.33
CA THR A 9 29.13 9.26 -2.34
C THR A 9 27.69 9.78 -2.38
N ASP A 10 26.88 9.33 -3.34
CA ASP A 10 25.46 9.68 -3.55
C ASP A 10 24.53 9.30 -2.37
N LEU A 11 25.08 9.03 -1.20
CA LEU A 11 24.31 8.73 -0.01
C LEU A 11 23.65 10.01 0.50
N PRO A 12 22.35 9.94 0.84
CA PRO A 12 21.65 11.08 1.42
C PRO A 12 22.35 11.54 2.71
N ASP A 13 22.39 12.86 2.91
CA ASP A 13 22.87 13.45 4.14
C ASP A 13 22.04 13.00 5.36
N ALA A 14 22.54 13.28 6.56
CA ALA A 14 21.89 12.84 7.79
C ALA A 14 20.42 13.33 7.90
N GLY A 15 20.11 14.55 7.44
CA GLY A 15 18.76 15.10 7.48
C GLY A 15 17.82 14.40 6.50
N GLU A 16 18.29 14.16 5.27
CA GLU A 16 17.54 13.44 4.25
C GLU A 16 17.21 12.00 4.68
N ARG A 17 18.13 11.32 5.39
CA ARG A 17 17.87 9.99 5.99
C ARG A 17 16.74 10.01 7.01
N TRP A 18 16.68 11.04 7.86
CA TRP A 18 15.58 11.17 8.81
C TRP A 18 14.25 11.42 8.12
N VAL A 19 14.22 12.25 7.08
CA VAL A 19 13.00 12.50 6.31
C VAL A 19 12.49 11.22 5.66
N ILE A 20 13.38 10.44 5.04
CA ILE A 20 13.04 9.12 4.49
C ILE A 20 12.48 8.22 5.60
N PHE A 21 13.19 8.11 6.72
CA PHE A 21 12.75 7.28 7.84
C PHE A 21 11.34 7.65 8.32
N PHE A 22 11.04 8.93 8.52
CA PHE A 22 9.71 9.38 8.93
C PHE A 22 8.65 9.21 7.82
N ALA A 23 9.03 9.36 6.56
CA ALA A 23 8.13 9.12 5.43
C ALA A 23 7.63 7.66 5.38
N LEU A 24 8.45 6.69 5.80
CA LEU A 24 8.06 5.29 5.91
C LEU A 24 7.36 5.00 7.25
N LEU A 25 7.92 5.49 8.36
CA LEU A 25 7.46 5.15 9.70
C LEU A 25 6.06 5.67 10.00
N LEU A 26 5.76 6.92 9.63
CA LEU A 26 4.49 7.56 9.98
C LEU A 26 3.27 6.80 9.41
N PRO A 27 3.18 6.53 8.09
CA PRO A 27 2.06 5.75 7.56
C PRO A 27 2.03 4.32 8.09
N ALA A 28 3.19 3.70 8.37
CA ALA A 28 3.28 2.36 8.95
C ALA A 28 2.63 2.30 10.35
N VAL A 29 2.96 3.25 11.22
CA VAL A 29 2.40 3.34 12.57
C VAL A 29 0.90 3.64 12.53
N ILE A 30 0.46 4.53 11.63
CA ILE A 30 -0.97 4.86 11.50
C ILE A 30 -1.78 3.67 10.97
N ALA A 31 -1.22 2.87 10.06
CA ALA A 31 -1.85 1.66 9.54
C ALA A 31 -1.87 0.49 10.54
N PHE A 32 -1.09 0.57 11.62
CA PHE A 32 -1.05 -0.46 12.65
C PHE A 32 -2.24 -0.33 13.61
N HIS A 33 -3.41 -0.75 13.14
CA HIS A 33 -4.65 -0.76 13.91
C HIS A 33 -5.47 -2.04 13.65
N PRO A 34 -6.42 -2.39 14.52
CA PRO A 34 -7.31 -3.53 14.29
C PRO A 34 -8.08 -3.43 12.98
N LEU A 35 -8.31 -4.56 12.32
CA LEU A 35 -9.09 -4.65 11.08
C LEU A 35 -10.56 -4.29 11.39
N ALA A 36 -11.01 -3.11 10.94
CA ALA A 36 -12.38 -2.62 11.14
C ALA A 36 -13.13 -2.38 9.82
N ASN A 37 -12.69 -3.03 8.73
CA ASN A 37 -13.27 -2.82 7.40
C ASN A 37 -14.42 -3.81 7.15
N ASN A 38 -15.64 -3.28 6.96
CA ASN A 38 -16.83 -4.07 6.67
C ASN A 38 -16.76 -4.82 5.33
N ASP A 39 -15.91 -4.37 4.40
CA ASP A 39 -15.76 -4.98 3.08
C ASP A 39 -14.76 -6.16 3.09
N LEU A 40 -13.92 -6.27 4.14
CA LEU A 40 -12.88 -7.29 4.23
C LEU A 40 -13.41 -8.74 4.16
N PRO A 41 -14.51 -9.11 4.86
CA PRO A 41 -15.07 -10.46 4.75
C PRO A 41 -15.48 -10.81 3.32
N MET A 42 -16.02 -9.86 2.57
CA MET A 42 -16.37 -10.07 1.16
C MET A 42 -15.13 -10.32 0.31
N HIS A 43 -14.05 -9.55 0.49
CA HIS A 43 -12.79 -9.80 -0.22
C HIS A 43 -12.18 -11.17 0.13
N LEU A 44 -12.24 -11.59 1.39
CA LEU A 44 -11.76 -12.91 1.79
C LEU A 44 -12.59 -14.02 1.13
N ALA A 45 -13.92 -13.88 1.12
CA ALA A 45 -14.81 -14.85 0.46
C ALA A 45 -14.56 -14.92 -1.06
N ILE A 46 -14.36 -13.78 -1.73
CA ILE A 46 -14.01 -13.72 -3.15
C ILE A 46 -12.67 -14.42 -3.39
N GLY A 47 -11.66 -14.12 -2.58
CA GLY A 47 -10.33 -14.72 -2.71
C GLY A 47 -10.34 -16.23 -2.44
N ASP A 48 -11.09 -16.69 -1.45
CA ASP A 48 -11.29 -18.12 -1.16
C ASP A 48 -11.98 -18.81 -2.34
N TRP A 49 -13.02 -18.21 -2.91
CA TRP A 49 -13.69 -18.74 -4.10
C TRP A 49 -12.72 -18.88 -5.27
N ILE A 50 -11.88 -17.86 -5.54
CA ILE A 50 -10.87 -17.91 -6.62
C ILE A 50 -9.86 -19.03 -6.37
N ILE A 51 -9.39 -19.21 -5.12
CA ILE A 51 -8.45 -20.27 -4.76
C ILE A 51 -9.06 -21.66 -4.99
N GLU A 52 -10.34 -21.83 -4.63
CA GLU A 52 -11.04 -23.11 -4.76
C GLU A 52 -11.37 -23.48 -6.21
N HIS A 53 -11.78 -22.50 -7.03
CA HIS A 53 -12.25 -22.73 -8.40
C HIS A 53 -11.15 -22.59 -9.45
N GLY A 54 -10.06 -21.89 -9.12
CA GLY A 54 -8.95 -21.65 -10.06
C GLY A 54 -9.27 -20.65 -11.17
N GLU A 55 -10.36 -19.89 -11.03
CA GLU A 55 -10.80 -18.90 -12.01
C GLU A 55 -11.32 -17.61 -11.35
N ILE A 56 -11.52 -16.56 -12.15
CA ILE A 56 -12.09 -15.29 -11.68
C ILE A 56 -13.61 -15.36 -11.87
N PRO A 57 -14.42 -15.04 -10.83
CA PRO A 57 -15.88 -15.16 -10.94
C PRO A 57 -16.43 -14.17 -11.97
N THR A 58 -17.21 -14.72 -12.91
CA THR A 58 -17.94 -13.97 -13.95
C THR A 58 -19.44 -13.83 -13.64
N THR A 59 -19.89 -14.50 -12.59
CA THR A 59 -21.26 -14.45 -12.07
C THR A 59 -21.22 -14.19 -10.57
N ASP A 60 -22.23 -13.51 -10.03
CA ASP A 60 -22.32 -13.18 -8.61
C ASP A 60 -22.69 -14.42 -7.78
N PRO A 61 -21.78 -14.98 -6.97
CA PRO A 61 -22.09 -16.13 -6.13
C PRO A 61 -22.60 -15.72 -4.73
N PHE A 62 -22.47 -14.44 -4.34
CA PHE A 62 -22.63 -13.99 -2.96
C PHE A 62 -23.93 -13.21 -2.70
N SER A 63 -24.50 -12.54 -3.71
CA SER A 63 -25.70 -11.72 -3.54
C SER A 63 -26.96 -12.56 -3.34
N ALA A 64 -27.76 -12.21 -2.32
CA ALA A 64 -29.01 -12.89 -2.01
C ALA A 64 -30.10 -12.73 -3.09
N ASN A 65 -30.13 -11.57 -3.78
CA ASN A 65 -31.16 -11.25 -4.78
C ASN A 65 -30.63 -11.19 -6.22
N GLY A 66 -29.32 -11.36 -6.40
CA GLY A 66 -28.63 -11.29 -7.70
C GLY A 66 -27.82 -12.54 -8.04
N HIS A 67 -28.02 -13.63 -7.28
CA HIS A 67 -27.26 -14.87 -7.43
C HIS A 67 -27.29 -15.38 -8.89
N GLY A 68 -26.11 -15.68 -9.44
CA GLY A 68 -25.96 -16.18 -10.81
C GLY A 68 -26.07 -15.10 -11.91
N GLY A 69 -26.32 -13.84 -11.56
CA GLY A 69 -26.27 -12.72 -12.51
C GLY A 69 -24.83 -12.40 -12.93
N THR A 70 -24.65 -11.77 -14.09
CA THR A 70 -23.33 -11.34 -14.58
C THR A 70 -22.69 -10.36 -13.59
N TRP A 71 -21.47 -10.67 -13.15
CA TRP A 71 -20.72 -9.84 -12.23
C TRP A 71 -19.23 -9.94 -12.52
N ILE A 72 -18.53 -8.82 -12.37
CA ILE A 72 -17.08 -8.76 -12.54
C ILE A 72 -16.47 -8.44 -11.19
N ALA A 73 -15.62 -9.33 -10.69
CA ALA A 73 -14.80 -9.06 -9.52
C ALA A 73 -13.66 -8.08 -9.88
N HIS A 74 -13.95 -6.78 -9.91
CA HIS A 74 -12.98 -5.74 -10.31
C HIS A 74 -11.72 -5.71 -9.45
N GLU A 75 -11.82 -6.14 -8.19
CA GLU A 75 -10.73 -6.13 -7.20
C GLU A 75 -10.21 -7.55 -6.90
N TRP A 76 -10.36 -8.49 -7.85
CA TRP A 76 -10.04 -9.91 -7.66
C TRP A 76 -8.60 -10.17 -7.21
N LEU A 77 -7.61 -9.43 -7.74
CA LEU A 77 -6.20 -9.64 -7.39
C LEU A 77 -5.92 -9.26 -5.93
N ALA A 78 -6.54 -8.19 -5.45
CA ALA A 78 -6.46 -7.80 -4.05
C ALA A 78 -7.17 -8.80 -3.16
N ALA A 79 -8.36 -9.26 -3.55
CA ALA A 79 -9.10 -10.31 -2.85
C ALA A 79 -8.29 -11.60 -2.72
N LEU A 80 -7.67 -12.05 -3.81
CA LEU A 80 -6.78 -13.22 -3.82
C LEU A 80 -5.58 -13.03 -2.89
N LEU A 81 -4.90 -11.88 -2.96
CA LEU A 81 -3.78 -11.55 -2.07
C LEU A 81 -4.21 -11.58 -0.59
N PHE A 82 -5.35 -10.98 -0.26
CA PHE A 82 -5.87 -10.94 1.12
C PHE A 82 -6.19 -12.36 1.61
N ALA A 83 -6.87 -13.18 0.81
CA ALA A 83 -7.16 -14.57 1.17
C ALA A 83 -5.89 -15.39 1.41
N VAL A 84 -4.89 -15.29 0.53
CA VAL A 84 -3.61 -15.99 0.69
C VAL A 84 -2.89 -15.55 1.98
N VAL A 85 -2.78 -14.24 2.21
CA VAL A 85 -2.14 -13.72 3.42
C VAL A 85 -2.87 -14.15 4.69
N TYR A 86 -4.21 -14.12 4.65
CA TYR A 86 -5.03 -14.59 5.77
C TYR A 86 -4.84 -16.08 6.05
N LYS A 87 -4.76 -16.93 5.02
CA LYS A 87 -4.50 -18.37 5.19
C LYS A 87 -3.12 -18.65 5.80
N ILE A 88 -2.10 -17.84 5.47
CA ILE A 88 -0.72 -18.05 5.95
C ILE A 88 -0.52 -17.52 7.38
N ALA A 89 -1.04 -16.32 7.67
CA ALA A 89 -0.69 -15.58 8.89
C ALA A 89 -1.89 -14.97 9.63
N GLY A 90 -3.12 -15.32 9.23
CA GLY A 90 -4.36 -14.85 9.85
C GLY A 90 -4.54 -13.34 9.79
N ALA A 91 -5.28 -12.82 10.77
CA ALA A 91 -5.54 -11.39 10.90
C ALA A 91 -4.24 -10.57 11.09
N SER A 92 -3.25 -11.11 11.80
CA SER A 92 -1.95 -10.46 11.99
C SER A 92 -1.20 -10.28 10.66
N GLY A 93 -1.30 -11.25 9.75
CA GLY A 93 -0.76 -11.13 8.39
C GLY A 93 -1.40 -10.00 7.60
N LEU A 94 -2.72 -9.84 7.71
CA LEU A 94 -3.45 -8.76 7.05
C LEU A 94 -3.07 -7.37 7.60
N VAL A 95 -2.87 -7.25 8.91
CA VAL A 95 -2.36 -6.01 9.53
C VAL A 95 -0.93 -5.74 9.04
N ALA A 96 -0.07 -6.74 9.02
CA ALA A 96 1.29 -6.60 8.51
C ALA A 96 1.32 -6.18 7.03
N LEU A 97 0.41 -6.72 6.21
CA LEU A 97 0.24 -6.33 4.81
C LEU A 97 -0.20 -4.86 4.70
N ALA A 98 -1.17 -4.41 5.50
CA ALA A 98 -1.60 -3.02 5.52
C ALA A 98 -0.44 -2.08 5.87
N VAL A 99 0.31 -2.41 6.93
CA VAL A 99 1.50 -1.67 7.36
C VAL A 99 2.55 -1.60 6.25
N ALA A 100 2.83 -2.73 5.59
CA ALA A 100 3.80 -2.79 4.50
C ALA A 100 3.39 -1.94 3.29
N LEU A 101 2.11 -2.02 2.88
CA LEU A 101 1.59 -1.20 1.77
C LEU A 101 1.60 0.29 2.12
N SER A 102 1.23 0.65 3.35
CA SER A 102 1.26 2.04 3.82
C SER A 102 2.69 2.59 3.90
N ALA A 103 3.66 1.80 4.38
CA ALA A 103 5.07 2.16 4.38
C ALA A 103 5.62 2.35 2.95
N LEU A 104 5.26 1.44 2.03
CA LEU A 104 5.63 1.53 0.62
C LEU A 104 5.05 2.79 -0.02
N LEU A 105 3.79 3.11 0.24
CA LEU A 105 3.15 4.33 -0.26
C LEU A 105 3.88 5.59 0.23
N GLY A 106 4.28 5.61 1.51
CA GLY A 106 5.14 6.65 2.07
C GLY A 106 6.49 6.80 1.36
N ALA A 107 7.17 5.68 1.11
CA ALA A 107 8.43 5.65 0.38
C ALA A 107 8.28 6.16 -1.07
N LEU A 108 7.21 5.75 -1.76
CA LEU A 108 6.90 6.20 -3.12
C LEU A 108 6.61 7.70 -3.15
N GLN A 109 5.79 8.21 -2.22
CA GLN A 109 5.52 9.64 -2.11
C GLN A 109 6.81 10.45 -1.91
N ASP A 110 7.68 10.01 -1.00
CA ASP A 110 8.96 10.68 -0.74
C ASP A 110 9.92 10.59 -1.94
N LYS A 111 9.94 9.46 -2.67
CA LYS A 111 10.65 9.33 -3.94
C LYS A 111 10.12 10.30 -5.00
N ILE A 112 8.80 10.38 -5.19
CA ILE A 112 8.18 11.30 -6.16
C ILE A 112 8.52 12.74 -5.81
N ALA A 113 8.39 13.12 -4.54
CA ALA A 113 8.69 14.48 -4.09
C ALA A 113 10.17 14.84 -4.27
N ARG A 114 11.10 13.89 -4.08
CA ARG A 114 12.52 14.07 -4.48
C ARG A 114 12.68 14.31 -5.97
N LEU A 115 12.03 13.50 -6.81
CA LEU A 115 12.10 13.63 -8.27
C LEU A 115 11.57 14.99 -8.76
N LEU A 116 10.59 15.55 -8.05
CA LEU A 116 10.03 16.88 -8.31
C LEU A 116 10.86 18.02 -7.69
N GLY A 117 11.99 17.74 -7.06
CA GLY A 117 12.87 18.75 -6.46
C GLY A 117 12.33 19.38 -5.18
N VAL A 118 11.39 18.73 -4.49
CA VAL A 118 10.83 19.25 -3.23
C VAL A 118 11.88 19.15 -2.11
N PRO A 119 12.23 20.26 -1.43
CA PRO A 119 13.25 20.25 -0.40
C PRO A 119 12.80 19.44 0.82
N ALA A 120 13.76 18.79 1.50
CA ALA A 120 13.53 17.85 2.60
C ALA A 120 12.60 18.39 3.71
N VAL A 121 12.78 19.66 4.11
CA VAL A 121 11.95 20.32 5.11
C VAL A 121 10.49 20.42 4.66
N ALA A 122 10.24 20.78 3.40
CA ALA A 122 8.89 20.87 2.86
C ALA A 122 8.22 19.49 2.81
N ARG A 123 8.98 18.44 2.43
CA ARG A 123 8.45 17.06 2.45
C ARG A 123 8.04 16.67 3.87
N LEU A 124 8.88 16.90 4.87
CA LEU A 124 8.57 16.59 6.27
C LEU A 124 7.30 17.32 6.76
N LEU A 125 7.19 18.63 6.46
CA LEU A 125 6.05 19.46 6.86
C LEU A 125 4.74 19.04 6.17
N LEU A 126 4.80 18.52 4.95
CA LEU A 126 3.64 18.06 4.19
C LEU A 126 3.23 16.61 4.55
N LEU A 127 4.20 15.74 4.85
CA LEU A 127 3.98 14.33 5.17
C LEU A 127 3.13 14.15 6.43
N GLY A 128 3.47 14.87 7.51
CA GLY A 128 2.81 14.75 8.81
C GLY A 128 1.28 14.93 8.76
N PRO A 129 0.80 16.11 8.36
CA PRO A 129 -0.64 16.40 8.28
C PRO A 129 -1.38 15.53 7.27
N LEU A 130 -0.76 15.25 6.11
CA LEU A 130 -1.37 14.42 5.08
C LEU A 130 -1.68 13.03 5.61
N TRP A 131 -0.72 12.38 6.27
CA TRP A 131 -0.90 11.03 6.79
C TRP A 131 -1.88 10.97 7.95
N LEU A 132 -1.95 12.00 8.80
CA LEU A 132 -2.95 12.09 9.87
C LEU A 132 -4.37 12.21 9.31
N VAL A 133 -4.57 13.00 8.26
CA VAL A 133 -5.87 13.10 7.56
C VAL A 133 -6.20 11.80 6.82
N ALA A 134 -5.20 11.18 6.19
CA ALA A 134 -5.36 9.93 5.46
C ALA A 134 -5.51 8.69 6.37
N GLY A 135 -5.27 8.80 7.69
CA GLY A 135 -5.15 7.63 8.56
C GLY A 135 -6.37 6.71 8.56
N ARG A 136 -7.59 7.26 8.52
CA ARG A 136 -8.83 6.46 8.39
C ARG A 136 -8.98 5.76 7.04
N ARG A 137 -8.21 6.15 6.04
CA ARG A 137 -8.18 5.57 4.69
C ARG A 137 -7.07 4.51 4.53
N LEU A 138 -6.19 4.36 5.52
CA LEU A 138 -5.15 3.32 5.55
C LEU A 138 -5.66 1.94 5.97
N MET A 139 -6.98 1.77 6.05
CA MET A 139 -7.59 0.46 6.24
C MET A 139 -7.24 -0.46 5.07
N LEU A 140 -7.04 -1.75 5.36
CA LEU A 140 -6.77 -2.74 4.32
C LEU A 140 -7.94 -2.80 3.33
N ARG A 141 -7.72 -2.18 2.17
CA ARG A 141 -8.64 -2.04 1.05
C ARG A 141 -7.85 -2.16 -0.25
N PRO A 142 -8.48 -2.66 -1.34
CA PRO A 142 -7.80 -2.83 -2.62
C PRO A 142 -7.17 -1.55 -3.18
N HIS A 143 -7.70 -0.37 -2.82
CA HIS A 143 -7.12 0.92 -3.24
C HIS A 143 -5.66 1.11 -2.81
N LEU A 144 -5.21 0.56 -1.67
CA LEU A 144 -3.82 0.71 -1.22
C LEU A 144 -2.86 -0.02 -2.16
N LEU A 145 -3.24 -1.25 -2.55
CA LEU A 145 -2.51 -2.04 -3.51
C LEU A 145 -2.49 -1.34 -4.89
N GLY A 146 -3.64 -0.81 -5.32
CA GLY A 146 -3.76 -0.07 -6.57
C GLY A 146 -2.86 1.16 -6.63
N LEU A 147 -2.90 2.00 -5.59
CA LEU A 147 -2.06 3.21 -5.49
C LEU A 147 -0.57 2.88 -5.50
N CYS A 148 -0.14 1.88 -4.72
CA CYS A 148 1.26 1.44 -4.72
C CYS A 148 1.70 0.95 -6.11
N SER A 149 0.84 0.20 -6.79
CA SER A 149 1.13 -0.32 -8.14
C SER A 149 1.28 0.81 -9.15
N VAL A 150 0.33 1.75 -9.21
CA VAL A 150 0.35 2.86 -10.17
C VAL A 150 1.56 3.77 -9.94
N LEU A 151 1.80 4.19 -8.69
CA LEU A 151 2.91 5.07 -8.37
C LEU A 151 4.26 4.35 -8.51
N GLY A 152 4.30 3.05 -8.22
CA GLY A 152 5.48 2.21 -8.44
C GLY A 152 5.84 2.09 -9.92
N LEU A 153 4.85 1.85 -10.78
CA LEU A 153 5.00 1.81 -12.23
C LEU A 153 5.47 3.18 -12.78
N TRP A 154 4.85 4.26 -12.32
CA TRP A 154 5.28 5.62 -12.73
C TRP A 154 6.73 5.91 -12.33
N CYS A 155 7.19 5.40 -11.19
CA CYS A 155 8.56 5.61 -10.71
C CYS A 155 9.65 4.85 -11.49
N ILE A 156 9.28 3.97 -12.41
CA ILE A 156 10.21 3.17 -13.24
C ILE A 156 10.11 3.46 -14.74
N THR A 157 9.07 4.18 -15.18
CA THR A 157 8.90 4.67 -16.56
C THR A 157 9.52 6.04 -16.73
#